data_AF-A0A443RTW5-F1
#
_entry.id   AF-A0A443RTW5-F1
#
_cell.length_a   1.000
_cell.length_b   1.000
_cell.length_c   1.000
_cell.angle_alpha   90.00
_cell.angle_beta   90.00
_cell.angle_gamma   90.00
#
_symmetry.space_group_name_H-M   'P 1'
#
loop_
_entity.id
_entity.type
_entity.pdbx_description
1 polymer ?
#
loop_
_entity_poly.entity_id
_entity_poly.type
_entity_poly.pdbx_seq_one_letter_code
_entity_poly.pdbx_strand_id
1 'polypeptide(L)'
;MNAKQHFSIETHNCLQFEKNFEANDVKCVEKKNKDTKKCDFCEVKISNVLEITKCDMCSLIFCLNHRHPEGHKCKVLNEQESKRNVVEVKKRANKVVDAPKGTKGAKNEALAKRVAFMKLKQTAKGVASLPVEERVYFNVTFEENTKPFYLSKEWTIGKCVDWLANQFN
;
A
#
# COMPACT_ATOMS: atom_id res chain seq x y z
N MET A 1 -4.11 29.67 11.18
CA MET A 1 -5.10 29.91 10.10
C MET A 1 -4.37 29.82 8.77
N ASN A 2 -4.27 28.59 8.24
CA ASN A 2 -4.91 28.12 7.00
C ASN A 2 -4.35 28.75 5.70
N ALA A 3 -3.33 28.10 5.13
CA ALA A 3 -2.86 28.33 3.76
C ALA A 3 -3.05 27.06 2.92
N LYS A 4 -4.31 26.62 2.79
CA LYS A 4 -4.75 25.57 1.85
C LYS A 4 -5.04 26.10 0.44
N GLN A 5 -4.40 27.21 0.03
CA GLN A 5 -4.78 27.94 -1.19
C GLN A 5 -3.69 27.98 -2.27
N HIS A 6 -2.80 26.99 -2.33
CA HIS A 6 -1.81 26.84 -3.40
C HIS A 6 -1.97 25.52 -4.16
N PHE A 7 -3.18 25.26 -4.68
CA PHE A 7 -3.47 23.99 -5.36
C PHE A 7 -3.91 24.14 -6.82
N SER A 8 -3.99 25.35 -7.37
CA SER A 8 -4.31 25.55 -8.79
C SER A 8 -3.43 26.62 -9.43
N ILE A 9 -3.02 26.34 -10.67
CA ILE A 9 -2.23 27.22 -11.53
C ILE A 9 -3.06 28.41 -12.03
N GLU A 10 -4.39 28.31 -11.95
CA GLU A 10 -5.32 29.32 -12.50
C GLU A 10 -5.59 30.47 -11.54
N THR A 11 -5.18 30.37 -10.27
CA THR A 11 -5.57 31.33 -9.23
C THR A 11 -4.46 32.28 -8.77
N HIS A 12 -3.33 32.41 -9.48
CA HIS A 12 -2.41 33.52 -9.26
C HIS A 12 -1.60 33.94 -10.50
N ASN A 13 -1.57 35.25 -10.75
CA ASN A 13 -0.68 35.90 -11.72
C ASN A 13 0.73 36.03 -11.09
N CYS A 14 1.59 35.03 -11.34
CA CYS A 14 2.96 35.02 -10.85
C CYS A 14 3.89 35.71 -11.87
N LEU A 15 4.20 36.99 -11.62
CA LEU A 15 5.10 37.82 -12.43
C LEU A 15 6.57 37.33 -12.47
N GLN A 16 6.88 36.18 -11.85
CA GLN A 16 8.20 35.56 -11.90
C GLN A 16 8.33 34.46 -12.97
N PHE A 17 7.25 34.09 -13.68
CA PHE A 17 7.31 33.03 -14.70
C PHE A 17 7.61 33.53 -16.12
N GLU A 18 7.49 34.83 -16.39
CA GLU A 18 7.60 35.39 -17.74
C GLU A 18 9.04 35.48 -18.30
N LYS A 19 10.07 34.97 -17.60
CA LYS A 19 11.47 35.13 -18.04
C LYS A 19 12.22 33.84 -18.39
N ASN A 20 11.58 32.68 -18.39
CA ASN A 20 12.23 31.40 -18.74
C ASN A 20 11.57 30.63 -19.89
N PHE A 21 10.88 31.32 -20.80
CA PHE A 21 10.45 30.73 -22.06
C PHE A 21 11.16 31.42 -23.23
N GLU A 22 12.49 31.37 -23.24
CA GLU A 22 13.22 31.47 -24.50
C GLU A 22 12.93 30.20 -25.29
N ALA A 23 12.17 30.39 -26.37
CA ALA A 23 11.95 29.52 -27.51
C ALA A 23 12.87 28.30 -27.58
N ASN A 24 12.40 27.18 -27.01
CA ASN A 24 12.77 25.88 -27.53
C ASN A 24 11.57 25.39 -28.34
N ASP A 25 11.66 25.60 -29.65
CA ASP A 25 10.78 25.04 -30.67
C ASP A 25 10.83 23.50 -30.60
N VAL A 26 10.09 22.91 -29.65
CA VAL A 26 9.68 21.52 -29.77
C VAL A 26 8.63 21.50 -30.87
N LYS A 27 9.09 21.31 -32.10
CA LYS A 27 8.22 20.89 -33.21
C LYS A 27 7.49 19.62 -32.76
N CYS A 28 6.26 19.77 -32.29
CA CYS A 28 5.31 18.68 -32.19
C CYS A 28 5.03 18.20 -33.62
N VAL A 29 5.79 17.21 -34.07
CA VAL A 29 5.53 16.53 -35.32
C VAL A 29 4.21 15.78 -35.16
N GLU A 30 3.15 16.34 -35.73
CA GLU A 30 1.85 15.68 -35.89
C GLU A 30 1.99 14.45 -36.81
N LYS A 31 2.53 13.35 -36.29
CA LYS A 31 2.45 12.06 -36.99
C LYS A 31 1.05 11.51 -36.78
N LYS A 32 0.16 11.73 -37.76
CA LYS A 32 -1.14 11.07 -37.87
C LYS A 32 -0.96 9.58 -38.13
N ASN A 33 -0.56 8.82 -37.10
CA ASN A 33 -0.57 7.37 -37.18
C ASN A 33 -1.88 6.87 -36.57
N LYS A 34 -2.84 6.52 -37.44
CA LYS A 34 -4.16 6.00 -37.06
C LYS A 34 -4.06 4.53 -36.64
N ASP A 35 -3.31 4.25 -35.58
CA ASP A 35 -3.29 2.92 -34.96
C ASP A 35 -4.50 2.79 -34.03
N THR A 36 -5.70 2.61 -34.60
CA THR A 36 -6.91 2.37 -33.80
C THR A 36 -6.88 0.94 -33.25
N LYS A 37 -6.77 0.78 -31.94
CA LYS A 37 -6.92 -0.52 -31.25
C LYS A 37 -8.29 -0.60 -30.60
N LYS A 38 -8.77 -1.81 -30.30
CA LYS A 38 -10.06 -2.01 -29.61
C LYS A 38 -9.79 -2.46 -28.17
N CYS A 39 -10.67 -2.09 -27.25
CA CYS A 39 -10.66 -2.65 -25.91
C CYS A 39 -11.15 -4.10 -25.93
N ASP A 40 -10.39 -5.02 -25.33
CA ASP A 40 -10.74 -6.45 -25.26
C ASP A 40 -11.97 -6.74 -24.37
N PHE A 41 -12.47 -5.76 -23.60
CA PHE A 41 -13.63 -5.93 -22.71
C PHE A 41 -14.92 -5.30 -23.24
N CYS A 42 -14.87 -4.09 -23.78
CA CYS A 42 -16.05 -3.35 -24.25
C CYS A 42 -16.06 -3.06 -25.75
N GLU A 43 -15.08 -3.57 -26.50
CA GLU A 43 -14.89 -3.38 -27.95
C GLU A 43 -14.82 -1.92 -28.44
N VAL A 44 -14.74 -0.96 -27.50
CA VAL A 44 -14.60 0.46 -27.81
C VAL A 44 -13.31 0.70 -28.57
N LYS A 45 -13.41 1.45 -29.68
CA LYS A 45 -12.27 1.86 -30.49
C LYS A 45 -11.49 2.95 -29.74
N ILE A 46 -10.22 2.69 -29.48
CA ILE A 46 -9.27 3.60 -28.87
C ILE A 46 -8.46 4.22 -30.00
N SER A 47 -8.71 5.50 -30.30
CA SER A 47 -8.04 6.24 -31.38
C SER A 47 -6.78 6.96 -30.91
N ASN A 48 -6.68 7.25 -29.61
CA ASN A 48 -5.57 7.98 -29.03
C ASN A 48 -4.56 7.00 -28.43
N VAL A 49 -3.32 7.04 -28.88
CA VAL A 49 -2.24 6.17 -28.39
C VAL A 49 -2.03 6.31 -26.87
N LEU A 50 -2.28 7.50 -26.32
CA LEU A 50 -2.20 7.77 -24.87
C LEU A 50 -3.30 7.09 -24.04
N GLU A 51 -4.40 6.65 -24.66
CA GLU A 51 -5.52 5.99 -23.98
C GLU A 51 -5.43 4.46 -24.03
N ILE A 52 -4.41 3.94 -24.72
CA ILE A 52 -4.15 2.50 -24.83
C ILE A 52 -3.39 2.06 -23.58
N THR A 53 -4.03 1.24 -22.75
CA THR A 53 -3.41 0.72 -21.54
C THR A 53 -3.38 -0.80 -21.56
N LYS A 54 -2.20 -1.38 -21.28
CA LYS A 54 -2.04 -2.82 -21.11
C LYS A 54 -2.22 -3.18 -19.64
N CYS A 55 -2.90 -4.29 -19.36
CA CYS A 55 -2.93 -4.82 -18.00
C CYS A 55 -1.62 -5.56 -17.70
N ASP A 56 -1.00 -5.29 -16.56
CA ASP A 56 0.26 -5.96 -16.15
C ASP A 56 0.11 -7.47 -15.89
N MET A 57 -1.12 -7.95 -15.69
CA MET A 57 -1.38 -9.35 -15.35
C MET A 57 -1.84 -10.19 -16.54
N CYS A 58 -2.75 -9.69 -17.38
CA CYS A 58 -3.24 -10.43 -18.55
C CYS A 58 -2.68 -9.95 -19.88
N SER A 59 -1.89 -8.86 -19.89
CA SER A 59 -1.24 -8.28 -21.08
C SER A 59 -2.19 -7.91 -22.23
N LEU A 60 -3.50 -7.86 -21.98
CA LEU A 60 -4.53 -7.42 -22.92
C LEU A 60 -4.68 -5.90 -22.93
N ILE A 61 -5.32 -5.36 -23.97
CA ILE A 61 -5.47 -3.93 -24.21
C ILE A 61 -6.85 -3.43 -23.74
N PHE A 62 -6.82 -2.39 -22.91
CA PHE A 62 -8.01 -1.78 -22.33
C PHE A 62 -8.04 -0.28 -22.51
N CYS A 63 -9.25 0.27 -22.64
CA CYS A 63 -9.50 1.71 -22.54
C CYS A 63 -9.31 2.19 -21.09
N LEU A 64 -9.19 3.50 -20.88
CA LEU A 64 -9.03 4.09 -19.54
C LEU A 64 -10.08 3.62 -18.52
N ASN A 65 -11.33 3.45 -18.94
CA ASN A 65 -12.42 2.97 -18.07
C ASN A 65 -12.24 1.50 -17.61
N HIS A 66 -11.47 0.70 -18.35
CA HIS A 66 -11.23 -0.72 -18.08
C HIS A 66 -9.76 -1.04 -17.80
N ARG A 67 -8.93 -0.01 -17.58
CA ARG A 67 -7.50 -0.13 -17.26
C ARG A 67 -7.29 -0.91 -15.97
N HIS A 68 -8.15 -0.69 -14.97
CA HIS A 68 -8.03 -1.35 -13.69
C HIS A 68 -8.47 -2.82 -13.78
N PRO A 69 -7.76 -3.75 -13.09
CA PRO A 69 -8.08 -5.18 -13.11
C PRO A 69 -9.53 -5.55 -12.72
N GLU A 70 -10.12 -4.78 -11.80
CA GLU A 70 -11.52 -4.93 -11.38
C GLU A 70 -12.50 -4.57 -12.49
N GLY A 71 -12.17 -3.58 -13.32
CA GLY A 71 -13.04 -3.05 -14.36
C GLY A 71 -13.20 -4.00 -15.55
N HIS A 72 -12.18 -4.81 -15.87
CA HIS A 72 -12.24 -5.77 -16.98
C HIS A 72 -12.33 -7.24 -16.53
N LYS A 73 -12.57 -7.50 -15.24
CA LYS A 73 -12.59 -8.84 -14.63
C LYS A 73 -11.36 -9.66 -15.05
N CYS A 74 -10.18 -9.19 -14.65
CA CYS A 74 -8.91 -9.80 -15.04
C CYS A 74 -8.88 -11.30 -14.73
N LYS A 75 -8.63 -12.13 -15.76
CA LYS A 75 -8.59 -13.60 -15.65
C LYS A 75 -7.61 -14.06 -14.56
N VAL A 76 -6.47 -13.37 -14.43
CA VAL A 76 -5.40 -13.73 -13.47
C VAL A 76 -5.78 -13.41 -12.04
N LEU A 77 -6.48 -12.29 -11.77
CA LEU A 77 -6.96 -12.00 -10.41
C LEU A 77 -7.98 -13.02 -9.95
N ASN A 78 -8.96 -13.35 -10.79
CA ASN A 78 -9.99 -14.31 -10.43
C ASN A 78 -9.39 -15.69 -10.08
N GLU A 79 -8.31 -16.08 -10.76
CA GLU A 79 -7.60 -17.32 -10.47
C GLU A 79 -6.71 -17.23 -9.21
N GLN A 80 -6.22 -16.04 -8.87
CA GLN A 80 -5.50 -15.81 -7.61
C GLN A 80 -6.44 -15.73 -6.41
N GLU A 81 -7.63 -15.13 -6.54
CA GLU A 81 -8.64 -15.06 -5.49
C GLU A 81 -9.19 -16.44 -5.14
N SER A 82 -9.44 -17.29 -6.14
CA SER A 82 -9.82 -18.69 -5.92
C SER A 82 -8.72 -19.50 -5.23
N LYS A 83 -7.43 -19.26 -5.55
CA LYS A 83 -6.29 -19.89 -4.86
C LYS A 83 -6.10 -19.34 -3.43
N ARG A 84 -6.36 -18.06 -3.18
CA ARG A 84 -6.26 -17.46 -1.83
C ARG A 84 -7.33 -18.02 -0.88
N ASN A 85 -8.56 -18.20 -1.35
CA ASN A 85 -9.64 -18.81 -0.57
C ASN A 85 -9.37 -20.27 -0.17
N VAL A 86 -8.54 -21.00 -0.94
CA VAL A 86 -8.15 -22.39 -0.61
C VAL A 86 -6.94 -22.45 0.33
N VAL A 87 -6.09 -21.42 0.36
CA VAL A 87 -4.86 -21.38 1.17
C VAL A 87 -5.13 -20.98 2.64
N GLU A 88 -6.23 -20.28 2.92
CA GLU A 88 -6.60 -19.91 4.30
C GLU A 88 -7.05 -21.11 5.16
N VAL A 89 -7.41 -22.24 4.53
CA VAL A 89 -7.80 -23.48 5.24
C VAL A 89 -6.63 -24.46 5.44
N LYS A 90 -5.48 -24.29 4.78
CA LYS A 90 -4.40 -25.32 4.74
C LYS A 90 -3.00 -24.87 5.18
N LYS A 91 -2.84 -23.72 5.85
CA LYS A 91 -1.55 -23.28 6.43
C LYS A 91 -1.50 -23.37 7.97
N ARG A 92 -2.09 -24.43 8.54
CA ARG A 92 -1.72 -24.95 9.88
C ARG A 92 -1.05 -26.33 9.71
N ALA A 93 0.05 -26.38 8.98
CA ALA A 93 0.93 -27.54 9.01
C ALA A 93 2.37 -27.08 8.72
N ASN A 94 3.23 -27.27 9.72
CA ASN A 94 4.69 -27.34 9.64
C ASN A 94 5.49 -26.04 9.44
N LYS A 95 5.89 -25.43 10.55
CA LYS A 95 7.31 -25.45 10.95
C LYS A 95 7.43 -25.28 12.47
N VAL A 96 7.72 -26.40 13.12
CA VAL A 96 8.12 -26.51 14.53
C VAL A 96 9.58 -26.06 14.59
N VAL A 97 9.87 -25.04 15.38
CA VAL A 97 11.20 -24.81 15.96
C VAL A 97 11.01 -24.76 17.47
N ASP A 98 11.90 -25.47 18.16
CA ASP A 98 11.71 -26.04 19.49
C ASP A 98 11.30 -25.03 20.57
N ALA A 99 10.06 -25.17 21.04
CA ALA A 99 9.61 -24.63 22.32
C ALA A 99 9.61 -25.77 23.35
N PRO A 100 10.05 -25.54 24.61
CA PRO A 100 10.18 -26.60 25.58
C PRO A 100 8.82 -27.24 25.87
N LYS A 101 8.81 -28.58 25.92
CA LYS A 101 7.70 -29.42 26.35
C LYS A 101 7.19 -28.94 27.71
N GLY A 102 6.04 -28.26 27.69
CA GLY A 102 5.40 -27.72 28.88
C GLY A 102 3.89 -27.67 28.73
N THR A 103 3.24 -28.77 29.08
CA THR A 103 1.85 -28.87 29.56
C THR A 103 0.70 -28.62 28.59
N LYS A 104 -0.22 -29.60 28.59
CA LYS A 104 -1.56 -29.53 28.01
C LYS A 104 -2.31 -28.34 28.61
N GLY A 105 -2.41 -27.24 27.88
CA GLY A 105 -3.03 -26.00 28.38
C GLY A 105 -3.70 -25.18 27.29
N ALA A 106 -4.45 -25.81 26.37
CA ALA A 106 -5.23 -25.07 25.36
C ALA A 106 -6.68 -25.55 25.33
N LYS A 107 -7.39 -25.38 26.45
CA LYS A 107 -8.86 -25.34 26.40
C LYS A 107 -9.38 -23.93 26.08
N ASN A 108 -8.56 -22.87 26.23
CA ASN A 108 -8.99 -21.48 26.01
C ASN A 108 -7.96 -20.65 25.21
N GLU A 109 -7.84 -20.90 23.90
CA GLU A 109 -7.02 -20.10 22.96
C GLU A 109 -7.37 -18.60 23.03
N ALA A 110 -8.65 -18.28 23.19
CA ALA A 110 -9.14 -16.90 23.32
C ALA A 110 -8.55 -16.19 24.57
N LEU A 111 -8.41 -16.90 25.69
CA LEU A 111 -7.81 -16.33 26.90
C LEU A 111 -6.31 -16.11 26.71
N ALA A 112 -5.62 -17.07 26.08
CA ALA A 112 -4.19 -16.95 25.79
C ALA A 112 -3.89 -15.71 24.92
N LYS A 113 -4.70 -15.45 23.88
CA LYS A 113 -4.57 -14.24 23.04
C LYS A 113 -4.78 -12.94 23.82
N ARG A 114 -5.80 -12.89 24.70
CA ARG A 114 -6.04 -11.72 25.55
C ARG A 114 -4.89 -11.45 26.51
N VAL A 115 -4.38 -12.50 27.17
CA VAL A 115 -3.24 -12.39 28.09
C VAL A 115 -1.98 -11.95 27.35
N ALA A 116 -1.72 -12.49 26.15
CA ALA A 116 -0.59 -12.07 25.33
C ALA A 116 -0.68 -10.57 24.95
N PHE A 117 -1.86 -10.09 24.58
CA PHE A 117 -2.09 -8.67 24.30
C PHE A 117 -1.91 -7.79 25.54
N MET A 118 -2.36 -8.25 26.72
CA MET A 118 -2.11 -7.53 27.98
C MET A 118 -0.61 -7.42 28.29
N LYS A 119 0.15 -8.51 28.11
CA LYS A 119 1.62 -8.50 28.29
C LYS A 119 2.32 -7.56 27.30
N LEU A 120 1.86 -7.52 26.06
CA LEU A 120 2.33 -6.59 25.04
C LEU A 120 2.11 -5.14 25.49
N LYS A 121 0.90 -4.80 25.95
CA LYS A 121 0.58 -3.45 26.43
C LYS A 121 1.40 -3.02 27.65
N GLN A 122 1.75 -3.96 28.52
CA GLN A 122 2.51 -3.69 29.74
C GLN A 122 4.00 -3.44 29.47
N THR A 123 4.57 -4.11 28.47
CA THR A 123 6.02 -4.09 28.20
C THR A 123 6.41 -3.16 27.06
N ALA A 124 5.46 -2.77 26.21
CA ALA A 124 5.73 -1.94 25.04
C ALA A 124 6.24 -0.55 25.42
N LYS A 125 7.32 -0.12 24.75
CA LYS A 125 7.88 1.24 24.87
C LYS A 125 7.43 2.12 23.71
N GLY A 126 7.27 3.41 23.94
CA GLY A 126 6.68 4.32 22.95
C GLY A 126 6.58 5.74 23.48
N VAL A 127 5.94 6.61 22.70
CA VAL A 127 5.75 8.01 23.07
C VAL A 127 4.66 8.15 24.15
N ALA A 128 5.04 8.54 25.35
CA ALA A 128 4.14 8.61 26.51
C ALA A 128 2.96 9.58 26.33
N SER A 129 3.09 10.60 25.46
CA SER A 129 2.04 11.59 25.19
C SER A 129 0.87 11.07 24.37
N LEU A 130 0.97 9.86 23.79
CA LEU A 130 -0.11 9.31 22.98
C LEU A 130 -1.22 8.74 23.88
N PRO A 131 -2.50 9.11 23.67
CA PRO A 131 -3.62 8.49 24.36
C PRO A 131 -3.78 7.02 23.94
N VAL A 132 -4.42 6.21 24.77
CA VAL A 132 -4.47 4.74 24.60
C VAL A 132 -5.15 4.34 23.29
N GLU A 133 -6.12 5.13 22.83
CA GLU A 133 -6.91 4.93 21.62
C GLU A 133 -6.08 5.08 20.34
N GLU A 134 -5.05 5.91 20.38
CA GLU A 134 -4.15 6.17 19.25
C GLU A 134 -2.94 5.25 19.24
N ARG A 135 -2.71 4.48 20.31
CA ARG A 135 -1.56 3.56 20.41
C ARG A 135 -1.81 2.30 19.60
N VAL A 136 -0.99 2.09 18.59
CA VAL A 136 -0.87 0.84 17.85
C VAL A 136 0.37 0.10 18.35
N TYR A 137 0.19 -1.16 18.74
CA TYR A 137 1.24 -1.98 19.35
C TYR A 137 1.87 -2.92 18.33
N PHE A 138 3.20 -2.99 18.31
CA PHE A 138 4.00 -3.81 17.40
C PHE A 138 5.02 -4.64 18.18
N ASN A 139 5.27 -5.85 17.72
CA ASN A 139 6.45 -6.62 18.13
C ASN A 139 7.49 -6.44 17.02
N VAL A 140 8.59 -5.74 17.33
CA VAL A 140 9.67 -5.50 16.39
C VAL A 140 10.81 -6.46 16.70
N THR A 141 11.20 -7.25 15.72
CA THR A 141 12.30 -8.22 15.79
C THR A 141 13.52 -7.61 15.11
N PHE A 142 14.64 -7.46 15.83
CA PHE A 142 15.91 -7.02 15.24
C PHE A 142 17.01 -8.03 15.56
N GLU A 143 17.58 -8.60 14.50
CA GLU A 143 18.66 -9.61 14.45
C GLU A 143 18.39 -10.90 15.26
N GLU A 144 18.08 -10.84 16.55
CA GLU A 144 17.46 -11.92 17.37
C GLU A 144 16.62 -11.39 18.56
N ASN A 145 16.57 -10.09 18.77
CA ASN A 145 15.87 -9.47 19.90
C ASN A 145 14.45 -9.04 19.48
N THR A 146 13.43 -9.66 20.07
CA THR A 146 12.04 -9.20 19.93
C THR A 146 11.73 -8.21 21.03
N LYS A 147 11.46 -6.96 20.67
CA LYS A 147 11.07 -5.91 21.62
C LYS A 147 9.71 -5.32 21.24
N PRO A 148 8.78 -5.18 22.20
CA PRO A 148 7.49 -4.58 21.96
C PRO A 148 7.57 -3.05 21.96
N PHE A 149 6.91 -2.41 21.00
CA PHE A 149 6.80 -0.96 20.88
C PHE A 149 5.36 -0.52 20.61
N TYR A 150 5.03 0.73 20.92
CA TYR A 150 3.78 1.35 20.51
C TYR A 150 3.99 2.71 19.84
N LEU A 151 3.19 2.97 18.80
CA LEU A 151 3.30 4.14 17.93
C LEU A 151 1.91 4.74 17.70
N SER A 152 1.85 5.96 17.15
CA SER A 152 0.57 6.62 16.82
C SER A 152 -0.03 6.01 15.56
N LYS A 153 -1.35 5.81 15.56
CA LYS A 153 -2.14 5.40 14.40
C LYS A 153 -2.02 6.37 13.21
N GLU A 154 -1.74 7.65 13.47
CA GLU A 154 -1.67 8.69 12.43
C GLU A 154 -0.28 8.80 11.80
N TRP A 155 0.72 8.10 12.33
CA TRP A 155 2.07 8.20 11.79
C TRP A 155 2.21 7.42 10.49
N THR A 156 2.90 8.04 9.53
CA THR A 156 3.34 7.34 8.32
C THR A 156 4.41 6.31 8.69
N ILE A 157 4.53 5.27 7.86
CA ILE A 157 5.54 4.21 8.05
C ILE A 157 6.95 4.81 8.16
N GLY A 158 7.28 5.82 7.34
CA GLY A 158 8.56 6.52 7.41
C GLY A 158 8.83 7.12 8.79
N LYS A 159 7.86 7.87 9.34
CA LYS A 159 7.97 8.47 10.67
C LYS A 159 8.08 7.42 11.78
N CYS A 160 7.40 6.28 11.64
CA CYS A 160 7.53 5.15 12.56
C CYS A 160 8.95 4.57 12.56
N VAL A 161 9.55 4.40 11.38
CA VAL A 161 10.92 3.89 11.24
C VAL A 161 11.94 4.89 11.74
N ASP A 162 11.81 6.18 11.40
CA ASP A 162 12.71 7.24 11.87
C ASP A 162 12.72 7.34 13.40
N TRP A 163 11.54 7.27 14.02
CA TRP A 163 11.44 7.28 15.48
C TRP A 163 12.06 6.03 16.10
N LEU A 164 11.76 4.84 15.55
CA LEU A 164 12.34 3.58 16.02
C LEU A 164 13.87 3.60 15.90
N ALA A 165 14.42 4.08 14.79
CA ALA A 165 15.86 4.22 14.57
C ALA A 165 16.51 5.07 15.68
N ASN A 166 15.87 6.17 16.08
CA ASN A 166 16.33 7.00 17.20
C ASN A 166 16.27 6.30 18.57
N GLN A 167 15.49 5.23 18.74
CA GLN A 167 15.44 4.44 19.99
C GLN A 167 16.48 3.32 20.03
N PHE A 168 17.09 2.99 18.89
CA PHE A 168 18.09 1.91 18.75
C PHE A 168 19.52 2.42 18.63
N ASN A 169 19.72 3.74 18.60
CA ASN A 169 21.03 4.39 18.67
C ASN A 169 21.45 4.62 20.13
#